data_AF-A0A662CL58-F1
#
_entry.id   AF-A0A662CL58-F1
#
_cell.length_a   1.000
_cell.length_b   1.000
_cell.length_c   1.000
_cell.angle_alpha   90.00
_cell.angle_beta   90.00
_cell.angle_gamma   90.00
#
_symmetry.space_group_name_H-M   'P 1'
#
loop_
_entity.id
_entity.type
_entity.pdbx_description
1 polymer ?
#
loop_
_entity_poly.entity_id
_entity_poly.type
_entity_poly.pdbx_seq_one_letter_code
_entity_poly.pdbx_strand_id
1 'polypeptide(L)' 'AKLARKNLDMIVANEVSMGFASDTNRVVIVKRDGTLRHLPLMSKEAVAEAILDEVAGLLRGGKSR' A
#
# COMPACT_ATOMS: atom_id res chain seq x y z
N ALA A 1 -9.81 -10.55 5.97
CA ALA A 1 -11.21 -10.49 5.48
C ALA A 1 -11.37 -9.79 4.11
N LYS A 2 -11.02 -8.49 3.95
CA LYS A 2 -11.26 -7.74 2.68
C LYS A 2 -10.37 -8.18 1.50
N LEU A 3 -9.06 -8.38 1.72
CA LEU A 3 -8.09 -8.85 0.71
C LEU A 3 -8.55 -10.14 0.03
N ALA A 4 -8.74 -11.20 0.84
CA ALA A 4 -9.17 -12.51 0.35
C ALA A 4 -10.53 -12.46 -0.37
N ARG A 5 -11.53 -11.80 0.22
CA ARG A 5 -12.88 -11.67 -0.36
C ARG A 5 -12.87 -10.96 -1.73
N LYS A 6 -11.95 -10.04 -1.95
CA LYS A 6 -11.84 -9.26 -3.18
C LYS A 6 -10.74 -9.77 -4.13
N ASN A 7 -10.09 -10.88 -3.80
CA ASN A 7 -8.97 -11.45 -4.53
C ASN A 7 -7.86 -10.43 -4.87
N LEU A 8 -7.51 -9.57 -3.91
CA LEU A 8 -6.50 -8.52 -4.09
C LEU A 8 -5.13 -8.98 -3.57
N ASP A 9 -4.05 -8.53 -4.21
CA ASP A 9 -2.68 -8.79 -3.75
C ASP A 9 -2.23 -7.85 -2.63
N MET A 10 -2.84 -6.65 -2.58
CA MET A 10 -2.51 -5.63 -1.60
C MET A 10 -3.67 -4.65 -1.40
N ILE A 11 -3.76 -4.07 -0.19
CA ILE A 11 -4.61 -2.92 0.14
C ILE A 11 -3.73 -1.86 0.77
N VAL A 12 -3.92 -0.61 0.35
CA VAL A 12 -3.35 0.56 1.02
C VAL A 12 -4.45 1.20 1.86
N ALA A 13 -4.27 1.23 3.18
CA ALA A 13 -5.21 1.82 4.12
C ALA A 13 -4.63 3.12 4.67
N ASN A 14 -5.25 4.26 4.39
CA ASN A 14 -4.90 5.53 5.02
C ASN A 14 -5.64 5.71 6.36
N GLU A 15 -5.05 6.47 7.26
CA GLU A 15 -5.76 6.94 8.46
C GLU A 15 -6.81 7.98 8.05
N VAL A 16 -8.08 7.79 8.44
CA VAL A 16 -9.22 8.60 7.96
C VAL A 16 -9.14 10.06 8.43
N SER A 17 -8.55 10.31 9.59
CA SER A 17 -8.34 11.65 10.15
C SER A 17 -7.25 12.46 9.43
N MET A 18 -6.48 11.83 8.53
CA MET A 18 -5.35 12.43 7.84
C MET A 18 -5.43 12.21 6.32
N GLY A 19 -4.81 13.09 5.54
CA GLY A 19 -4.67 12.92 4.08
C GLY A 19 -5.80 13.49 3.22
N PHE A 20 -6.92 13.92 3.80
CA PHE A 20 -7.89 14.77 3.10
C PHE A 20 -7.46 16.24 3.12
N ALA A 21 -7.54 16.91 1.97
CA ALA A 21 -7.16 18.33 1.79
C ALA A 21 -5.77 18.71 2.37
N SER A 22 -4.83 17.76 2.40
CA SER A 22 -3.45 17.93 2.89
C SER A 22 -2.46 17.34 1.89
N ASP A 23 -1.21 17.78 1.88
CA ASP A 23 -0.17 17.25 0.99
C ASP A 23 0.54 16.00 1.57
N THR A 24 0.20 15.62 2.80
CA THR A 24 0.80 14.47 3.49
C THR A 24 -0.20 13.35 3.75
N ASN A 25 0.29 12.14 3.92
CA ASN A 25 -0.52 10.99 4.31
C ASN A 25 0.29 10.01 5.16
N ARG A 26 -0.42 9.21 5.97
CA ARG A 26 0.11 8.08 6.73
C ARG A 26 -0.73 6.86 6.34
N VAL A 27 -0.06 5.82 5.87
CA VAL A 27 -0.75 4.64 5.34
C VAL A 27 -0.13 3.34 5.86
N VAL A 28 -0.94 2.31 5.90
CA VAL A 28 -0.51 0.93 6.11
C VAL A 28 -0.78 0.15 4.83
N ILE A 29 0.26 -0.49 4.33
CA ILE A 29 0.19 -1.40 3.20
C ILE A 29 -0.01 -2.81 3.76
N VAL A 30 -1.11 -3.46 3.38
CA VAL A 30 -1.49 -4.81 3.79
C VAL A 30 -1.41 -5.73 2.59
N LYS A 31 -0.56 -6.75 2.62
CA LYS A 31 -0.35 -7.69 1.51
C LYS A 31 -1.09 -9.01 1.71
N ARG A 32 -1.26 -9.77 0.62
CA ARG A 32 -1.95 -11.08 0.60
C ARG A 32 -1.30 -12.12 1.53
N ASP A 33 0.01 -12.07 1.69
CA ASP A 33 0.79 -12.96 2.56
C ASP A 33 0.66 -12.64 4.06
N GLY A 34 -0.08 -11.58 4.41
CA GLY A 34 -0.23 -11.10 5.78
C GLY A 34 0.82 -10.06 6.19
N THR A 35 1.79 -9.74 5.32
CA THR A 35 2.79 -8.72 5.59
C THR A 35 2.14 -7.34 5.72
N LEU A 36 2.56 -6.61 6.75
CA LEU A 36 2.17 -5.23 7.01
C LEU A 36 3.39 -4.33 6.86
N ARG A 37 3.28 -3.28 6.05
CA ARG A 37 4.28 -2.21 5.96
C ARG A 37 3.64 -0.89 6.37
N HIS A 38 4.09 -0.35 7.49
CA HIS A 38 3.67 0.96 7.97
C HIS A 38 4.53 2.04 7.33
N LEU A 39 3.91 2.98 6.63
CA LEU A 39 4.60 4.18 6.14
C LEU A 39 4.39 5.31 7.17
N PRO A 40 5.44 6.05 7.53
CA PRO A 40 5.31 7.21 8.42
C PRO A 40 4.48 8.31 7.76
N LEU A 41 4.18 9.38 8.50
CA LEU A 41 3.61 10.58 7.88
C LEU A 41 4.63 11.17 6.91
N MET A 42 4.29 11.18 5.62
CA MET A 42 5.15 11.64 4.53
C MET A 42 4.31 12.29 3.44
N SER A 43 4.94 12.91 2.43
CA SER A 43 4.19 13.52 1.33
C SER A 43 3.41 12.47 0.54
N LYS A 44 2.31 12.88 -0.09
CA LYS A 44 1.49 12.01 -0.95
C LYS A 44 2.29 11.46 -2.13
N GLU A 45 3.22 12.25 -2.65
CA GLU A 45 4.13 11.84 -3.72
C GLU A 45 5.03 10.71 -3.24
N ALA A 46 5.63 10.85 -2.05
CA ALA A 46 6.49 9.82 -1.48
C ALA A 46 5.69 8.55 -1.11
N VAL A 47 4.44 8.68 -0.66
CA VAL A 47 3.53 7.53 -0.49
C VAL A 47 3.26 6.84 -1.84
N ALA A 48 3.03 7.61 -2.91
CA ALA A 48 2.79 7.05 -4.23
C ALA A 48 4.02 6.28 -4.76
N GLU A 49 5.23 6.82 -4.59
CA GLU A 49 6.48 6.12 -4.91
C GLU A 49 6.59 4.80 -4.15
N ALA A 50 6.38 4.81 -2.83
CA ALA A 50 6.43 3.61 -2.02
C ALA A 50 5.40 2.55 -2.45
N ILE A 51 4.20 2.95 -2.89
CA ILE A 51 3.19 2.04 -3.44
C ILE A 51 3.65 1.46 -4.78
N LEU A 52 4.24 2.27 -5.66
CA LEU A 52 4.75 1.83 -6.95
C LEU A 52 5.89 0.81 -6.80
N ASP A 53 6.77 1.00 -5.81
CA ASP A 53 7.82 0.03 -5.48
C ASP A 53 7.24 -1.33 -5.09
N GLU A 54 6.16 -1.35 -4.29
CA GLU A 54 5.49 -2.60 -3.91
C GLU A 54 4.85 -3.29 -5.11
N VAL A 55 4.17 -2.53 -5.99
CA VAL A 55 3.59 -3.06 -7.22
C VAL A 55 4.69 -3.60 -8.15
N ALA A 56 5.79 -2.89 -8.31
CA ALA A 56 6.92 -3.34 -9.11
C ALA A 56 7.52 -4.64 -8.55
N GLY A 57 7.65 -4.77 -7.23
CA GLY A 57 8.05 -6.00 -6.56
C GLY A 57 7.12 -7.18 -6.86
N LEU A 58 5.81 -6.97 -6.76
CA LEU A 58 4.79 -7.99 -7.08
C LEU A 58 4.88 -8.45 -8.54
N LEU A 59 5.03 -7.52 -9.49
CA LEU A 59 5.14 -7.83 -10.92
C LEU A 59 6.43 -8.58 -11.28
N ARG A 60 7.53 -8.30 -10.58
CA ARG A 60 8.81 -9.03 -10.77
C ARG A 60 8.71 -10.45 -10.22
N GLY A 61 8.07 -10.65 -9.06
CA GLY A 61 7.84 -11.97 -8.48
C GLY A 61 6.82 -12.83 -9.23
N GLY A 62 5.97 -12.22 -10.05
CA GLY A 62 4.97 -12.92 -10.88
C GLY A 62 5.50 -13.54 -12.17
N LYS A 63 6.74 -13.23 -12.60
CA LYS A 63 7.33 -13.74 -13.85
C LYS A 63 7.95 -15.15 -13.76
N SER A 64 7.81 -15.84 -12.63
CA SER A 64 8.32 -17.21 -12.43
C SER A 64 7.24 -18.24 -12.13
N ARG A 65 6.03 -18.06 -12.65
CA ARG A 65 4.97 -19.08 -12.63
C ARG A 65 4.46 -19.36 -14.02
#